data_AF-A0A8C8DW24-F1
#
_entry.id   AF-A0A8C8DW24-F1
#
_cell.length_a   1.000
_cell.length_b   1.000
_cell.length_c   1.000
_cell.angle_alpha   90.00
_cell.angle_beta   90.00
_cell.angle_gamma   90.00
#
_symmetry.space_group_name_H-M   'P 1'
#
loop_
_entity.id
_entity.type
_entity.pdbx_description
1 polymer ?
#
loop_
_entity_poly.entity_id
_entity_poly.type
_entity_poly.pdbx_seq_one_letter_code
_entity_poly.pdbx_strand_id
1 'polypeptide(L)'
;MSVDFSKNATERPEPCNAEVVGSIPDWLQGTLVRNGPGLFSVGETSYDHWCDGMSFLNSFSFKNGKVTHRSRFLRSDTYNSNMAANRIVVSEMGTMAYPDPSKNFIFKAITFLNHTVPDFTDNAASNIIKYGNDYYATSETNYIRKIDPFTLETQDKVDYMKFLPVNLVSSHPHYDREGNVYNVGTSIAEKGKTKYIFFQIPAVTEKEKDKNTPALKKVKVICTVPCHSLLSPSYYHSFGMTENYIIFIEQPFKLDILKMATAYMRGVNWASCMKFFPEENTLIHLIEKKTGKKVEMKYHTGSLVVYHHVNAFEDDGHVVLDVIAYNDTSLYEMFYMSRLKKDISFQSNGYTKPNYRRFVLPIRSDKGIAVGENMVKLRYTTATAVKQKEGKLTCQAEVLCEGFELPRINYDFNGKKHQFVYGNIVEESVLSTQVTFAFHLLCDFFSLSEENCWPSEPVFVPRPNGESEDDGVVLVSVINCIPGQSSFILILDGRNFKEVARAYVNTELHRDIKQTEGPRNARNISSLTFKFGIFTALVPTPAGSFLCGASIFFSCMSGFSPGTIASTHSPITFLLLLLSVDH
;
A
#
# COMPACT_ATOMS: atom_id res chain seq x y z
N MET A 1 1.54 -14.97 -28.56
CA MET A 1 0.11 -14.64 -28.37
C MET A 1 0.04 -13.55 -27.33
N SER A 2 -0.85 -12.57 -27.49
CA SER A 2 -1.11 -11.57 -26.46
C SER A 2 -1.79 -12.21 -25.23
N VAL A 3 -1.51 -11.66 -24.05
CA VAL A 3 -2.07 -12.14 -22.78
C VAL A 3 -3.48 -11.56 -22.63
N ASP A 4 -4.47 -12.40 -22.36
CA ASP A 4 -5.82 -11.91 -22.04
C ASP A 4 -5.90 -11.48 -20.56
N PHE A 5 -5.50 -10.24 -20.27
CA PHE A 5 -5.66 -9.60 -18.96
C PHE A 5 -7.11 -9.36 -18.54
N SER A 6 -8.11 -9.77 -19.35
CA SER A 6 -9.54 -9.74 -19.00
C SER A 6 -10.11 -11.12 -18.65
N LYS A 7 -9.28 -12.15 -18.60
CA LYS A 7 -9.70 -13.49 -18.20
C LYS A 7 -10.03 -13.52 -16.70
N ASN A 8 -11.17 -14.13 -16.36
CA ASN A 8 -11.56 -14.37 -14.97
C ASN A 8 -10.67 -15.42 -14.31
N ALA A 9 -10.17 -15.10 -13.13
CA ALA A 9 -9.37 -15.99 -12.30
C ALA A 9 -10.19 -17.15 -11.74
N THR A 10 -9.52 -18.28 -11.54
CA THR A 10 -10.03 -19.40 -10.73
C THR A 10 -9.31 -19.39 -9.39
N GLU A 11 -10.06 -19.26 -8.29
CA GLU A 11 -9.47 -19.32 -6.95
C GLU A 11 -9.02 -20.73 -6.56
N ARG A 12 -8.00 -20.81 -5.71
CA ARG A 12 -7.57 -22.04 -5.05
C ARG A 12 -7.53 -21.82 -3.54
N PRO A 13 -8.68 -22.04 -2.84
CA PRO A 13 -8.82 -21.81 -1.41
C PRO A 13 -7.92 -22.70 -0.53
N GLU A 14 -7.51 -23.86 -1.06
CA GLU A 14 -6.61 -24.82 -0.43
C GLU A 14 -5.15 -24.61 -0.86
N PRO A 15 -4.17 -24.83 0.03
CA PRO A 15 -2.77 -24.54 -0.25
C PRO A 15 -2.17 -25.59 -1.18
N CYS A 16 -1.58 -25.15 -2.29
CA CYS A 16 -0.81 -26.02 -3.19
C CYS A 16 0.70 -25.81 -2.99
N ASN A 17 1.48 -26.90 -3.06
CA ASN A 17 2.94 -26.79 -3.07
C ASN A 17 3.40 -26.23 -4.43
N ALA A 18 4.37 -25.31 -4.39
CA ALA A 18 5.11 -24.88 -5.56
C ALA A 18 6.38 -25.74 -5.76
N GLU A 19 6.80 -25.93 -7.01
CA GLU A 19 8.04 -26.62 -7.35
C GLU A 19 9.21 -25.63 -7.28
N VAL A 20 10.15 -25.86 -6.36
CA VAL A 20 11.27 -24.95 -6.08
C VAL A 20 12.51 -25.35 -6.88
N VAL A 21 13.08 -24.39 -7.60
CA VAL A 21 14.38 -24.48 -8.27
C VAL A 21 15.33 -23.45 -7.65
N GLY A 22 16.58 -23.83 -7.38
CA GLY A 22 17.53 -23.02 -6.62
C GLY A 22 17.48 -23.31 -5.11
N SER A 23 17.95 -22.37 -4.28
CA SER A 23 18.00 -22.56 -2.82
C SER A 23 17.44 -21.34 -2.08
N ILE A 24 16.21 -21.47 -1.57
CA ILE A 24 15.57 -20.42 -0.77
C ILE A 24 16.33 -20.27 0.57
N PRO A 25 16.70 -19.05 1.00
CA PRO A 25 17.41 -18.87 2.27
C PRO A 25 16.59 -19.30 3.49
N ASP A 26 17.19 -20.06 4.42
CA ASP A 26 16.49 -20.61 5.59
C ASP A 26 15.83 -19.55 6.50
N TRP A 27 16.33 -18.32 6.47
CA TRP A 27 15.81 -17.19 7.22
C TRP A 27 14.52 -16.59 6.61
N LEU A 28 14.20 -16.90 5.35
CA LEU A 28 13.00 -16.42 4.67
C LEU A 28 11.79 -17.28 5.09
N GLN A 29 11.04 -16.80 6.07
CA GLN A 29 9.97 -17.55 6.73
C GLN A 29 8.72 -16.69 6.93
N GLY A 30 7.56 -17.18 6.49
CA GLY A 30 6.25 -16.53 6.61
C GLY A 30 5.58 -16.26 5.26
N THR A 31 4.53 -15.43 5.24
CA THR A 31 3.63 -15.30 4.07
C THR A 31 3.67 -13.92 3.41
N LEU A 32 3.96 -13.89 2.10
CA LEU A 32 3.71 -12.77 1.19
C LEU A 32 2.23 -12.78 0.77
N VAL A 33 1.52 -11.65 0.82
CA VAL A 33 0.10 -11.55 0.42
C VAL A 33 -0.09 -10.39 -0.56
N ARG A 34 -0.45 -10.70 -1.80
CA ARG A 34 -0.62 -9.74 -2.89
C ARG A 34 -2.09 -9.61 -3.28
N ASN A 35 -2.50 -8.43 -3.74
CA ASN A 35 -3.89 -8.10 -4.04
C ASN A 35 -3.99 -7.35 -5.37
N GLY A 36 -5.03 -7.65 -6.13
CA GLY A 36 -5.30 -7.05 -7.44
C GLY A 36 -6.64 -7.49 -8.01
N PRO A 37 -7.01 -7.00 -9.19
CA PRO A 37 -8.23 -7.41 -9.88
C PRO A 37 -8.07 -8.82 -10.50
N GLY A 38 -9.05 -9.69 -10.28
CA GLY A 38 -9.07 -11.04 -10.86
C GLY A 38 -10.41 -11.48 -11.44
N LEU A 39 -11.46 -10.65 -11.37
CA LEU A 39 -12.76 -10.94 -12.01
C LEU A 39 -13.17 -9.75 -12.87
N PHE A 40 -13.14 -9.92 -14.19
CA PHE A 40 -13.39 -8.87 -15.18
C PHE A 40 -14.75 -9.00 -15.87
N SER A 41 -15.47 -10.11 -15.67
CA SER A 41 -16.86 -10.28 -16.13
C SER A 41 -17.73 -11.08 -15.14
N VAL A 42 -19.03 -10.78 -15.14
CA VAL A 42 -20.06 -11.43 -14.33
C VAL A 42 -21.30 -11.61 -15.20
N GLY A 43 -21.71 -12.86 -15.42
CA GLY A 43 -22.76 -13.20 -16.39
C GLY A 43 -22.43 -12.64 -17.78
N GLU A 44 -23.36 -11.87 -18.36
CA GLU A 44 -23.19 -11.19 -19.65
C GLU A 44 -22.55 -9.80 -19.55
N THR A 45 -22.25 -9.32 -18.32
CA THR A 45 -21.67 -7.99 -18.10
C THR A 45 -20.16 -8.04 -17.85
N SER A 46 -19.41 -7.04 -18.31
CA SER A 46 -17.96 -6.92 -18.13
C SER A 46 -17.56 -5.55 -17.61
N TYR A 47 -16.44 -5.49 -16.89
CA TYR A 47 -15.83 -4.24 -16.47
C TYR A 47 -15.13 -3.53 -17.65
N ASP A 48 -15.24 -2.21 -17.71
CA ASP A 48 -14.61 -1.37 -18.72
C ASP A 48 -13.13 -1.09 -18.41
N HIS A 49 -12.74 -1.12 -17.14
CA HIS A 49 -11.39 -0.76 -16.68
C HIS A 49 -10.75 -1.87 -15.83
N TRP A 50 -9.43 -2.04 -15.93
CA TRP A 50 -8.70 -3.10 -15.25
C TRP A 50 -8.79 -2.99 -13.71
N CYS A 51 -8.72 -1.78 -13.16
CA CYS A 51 -8.79 -1.57 -11.71
C CYS A 51 -10.17 -1.83 -11.11
N ASP A 52 -11.22 -1.99 -11.93
CA ASP A 52 -12.57 -2.30 -11.48
C ASP A 52 -12.80 -3.79 -11.22
N GLY A 53 -11.90 -4.66 -11.70
CA GLY A 53 -12.04 -6.10 -11.51
C GLY A 53 -12.05 -6.48 -10.03
N MET A 54 -12.83 -7.50 -9.66
CA MET A 54 -13.01 -7.84 -8.24
C MET A 54 -11.71 -8.33 -7.61
N SER A 55 -11.44 -7.85 -6.38
CA SER A 55 -10.27 -8.19 -5.58
C SER A 55 -10.03 -9.71 -5.48
N PHE A 56 -8.83 -10.12 -5.89
CA PHE A 56 -8.34 -11.48 -5.91
C PHE A 56 -7.02 -11.54 -5.13
N LEU A 57 -7.08 -12.19 -3.97
CA LEU A 57 -5.97 -12.33 -3.05
C LEU A 57 -5.10 -13.50 -3.49
N ASN A 58 -3.78 -13.30 -3.54
CA ASN A 58 -2.78 -14.33 -3.72
C ASN A 58 -1.86 -14.37 -2.50
N SER A 59 -1.42 -15.56 -2.10
CA SER A 59 -0.39 -15.70 -1.06
C SER A 59 0.68 -16.69 -1.46
N PHE A 60 1.90 -16.42 -1.01
CA PHE A 60 3.05 -17.30 -1.11
C PHE A 60 3.66 -17.44 0.28
N SER A 61 3.55 -18.64 0.86
CA SER A 61 4.06 -18.92 2.21
C SER A 61 5.38 -19.68 2.12
N PHE A 62 6.44 -19.07 2.63
CA PHE A 62 7.80 -19.61 2.69
C PHE A 62 8.01 -20.31 4.03
N LYS A 63 8.40 -21.58 4.01
CA LYS A 63 8.73 -22.33 5.22
C LYS A 63 9.75 -23.45 4.94
N ASN A 64 10.91 -23.36 5.59
CA ASN A 64 11.98 -24.38 5.54
C ASN A 64 12.32 -24.79 4.09
N GLY A 65 12.66 -23.81 3.25
CA GLY A 65 13.00 -24.02 1.84
C GLY A 65 11.83 -24.34 0.90
N LYS A 66 10.60 -24.47 1.42
CA LYS A 66 9.39 -24.77 0.63
C LYS A 66 8.51 -23.53 0.46
N VAL A 67 7.75 -23.51 -0.64
CA VAL A 67 6.74 -22.48 -0.92
C VAL A 67 5.39 -23.15 -1.14
N THR A 68 4.34 -22.61 -0.52
CA THR A 68 2.94 -22.95 -0.84
C THR A 68 2.18 -21.73 -1.33
N HIS A 69 1.39 -21.89 -2.39
CA HIS A 69 0.49 -20.86 -2.92
C HIS A 69 -0.96 -21.12 -2.51
N ARG A 70 -1.75 -20.05 -2.39
CA ARG A 70 -3.20 -20.06 -2.20
C ARG A 70 -3.79 -18.80 -2.81
N SER A 71 -5.00 -18.87 -3.37
CA SER A 71 -5.75 -17.70 -3.82
C SER A 71 -7.23 -17.74 -3.47
N ARG A 72 -7.84 -16.58 -3.19
CA ARG A 72 -9.28 -16.43 -2.91
C ARG A 72 -9.78 -15.07 -3.42
N PHE A 73 -11.00 -15.01 -3.96
CA PHE A 73 -11.69 -13.72 -4.13
C PHE A 73 -12.09 -13.13 -2.78
N LEU A 74 -11.90 -11.82 -2.63
CA LEU A 74 -12.42 -11.08 -1.48
C LEU A 74 -13.95 -11.08 -1.53
N ARG A 75 -14.60 -11.68 -0.53
CA ARG A 75 -16.06 -11.80 -0.42
C ARG A 75 -16.70 -10.50 0.12
N SER A 76 -16.43 -9.40 -0.58
CA SER A 76 -16.98 -8.07 -0.29
C SER A 76 -18.50 -8.01 -0.54
N ASP A 77 -19.17 -6.95 -0.07
CA ASP A 77 -20.61 -6.78 -0.32
C ASP A 77 -20.84 -6.61 -1.82
N THR A 78 -19.94 -5.89 -2.50
CA THR A 78 -19.91 -5.75 -3.95
C THR A 78 -19.78 -7.10 -4.66
N TYR A 79 -18.79 -7.94 -4.30
CA TYR A 79 -18.59 -9.26 -4.90
C TYR A 79 -19.84 -10.12 -4.73
N ASN A 80 -20.35 -10.24 -3.49
CA ASN A 80 -21.51 -11.06 -3.18
C ASN A 80 -22.76 -10.56 -3.91
N SER A 81 -22.96 -9.25 -4.04
CA SER A 81 -24.08 -8.65 -4.78
C SER A 81 -24.01 -8.95 -6.27
N ASN A 82 -22.83 -8.82 -6.87
CA ASN A 82 -22.61 -9.09 -8.30
C ASN A 82 -22.82 -10.59 -8.60
N MET A 83 -22.29 -11.47 -7.76
CA MET A 83 -22.48 -12.93 -7.91
C MET A 83 -23.95 -13.34 -7.76
N ALA A 84 -24.64 -12.83 -6.73
CA ALA A 84 -26.06 -13.14 -6.50
C ALA A 84 -26.99 -12.64 -7.61
N ALA A 85 -26.64 -11.52 -8.27
CA ALA A 85 -27.39 -10.97 -9.39
C ALA A 85 -26.99 -11.57 -10.76
N ASN A 86 -25.91 -12.36 -10.82
CA ASN A 86 -25.24 -12.82 -12.05
C ASN A 86 -24.97 -11.68 -13.07
N ARG A 87 -24.66 -10.48 -12.57
CA ARG A 87 -24.31 -9.28 -13.35
C ARG A 87 -23.69 -8.22 -12.44
N ILE A 88 -23.00 -7.25 -13.01
CA ILE A 88 -22.48 -6.08 -12.29
C ILE A 88 -23.67 -5.20 -11.82
N VAL A 89 -23.79 -5.00 -10.51
CA VAL A 89 -24.86 -4.21 -9.85
C VAL A 89 -24.34 -3.08 -8.95
N VAL A 90 -23.03 -3.01 -8.71
CA VAL A 90 -22.35 -1.92 -8.00
C VAL A 90 -21.39 -1.20 -8.95
N SER A 91 -21.38 0.14 -8.92
CA SER A 91 -20.51 0.95 -9.78
C SER A 91 -19.08 1.03 -9.23
N GLU A 92 -18.12 0.67 -10.07
CA GLU A 92 -16.68 0.77 -9.83
C GLU A 92 -16.12 2.08 -10.45
N MET A 93 -14.80 2.28 -10.44
CA MET A 93 -14.18 3.54 -10.86
C MET A 93 -14.43 3.84 -12.34
N GLY A 94 -14.12 2.89 -13.23
CA GLY A 94 -14.32 2.98 -14.67
C GLY A 94 -15.69 2.45 -15.16
N THR A 95 -16.38 1.64 -14.38
CA THR A 95 -17.57 0.90 -14.83
C THR A 95 -18.82 1.30 -14.05
N MET A 96 -19.81 1.85 -14.75
CA MET A 96 -21.07 2.25 -14.15
C MET A 96 -22.06 1.08 -14.14
N ALA A 97 -22.50 0.64 -12.96
CA ALA A 97 -23.58 -0.34 -12.87
C ALA A 97 -24.91 0.31 -13.26
N TYR A 98 -25.60 -0.28 -14.24
CA TYR A 98 -26.97 0.11 -14.55
C TYR A 98 -27.92 -0.41 -13.45
N PRO A 99 -28.72 0.47 -12.82
CA PRO A 99 -29.73 0.05 -11.86
C PRO A 99 -30.65 -0.99 -12.49
N ASP A 100 -31.08 -1.96 -11.70
CA ASP A 100 -32.05 -2.95 -12.14
C ASP A 100 -33.26 -2.27 -12.80
N PRO A 101 -33.67 -2.65 -14.03
CA PRO A 101 -34.82 -2.03 -14.69
C PRO A 101 -36.13 -2.22 -13.90
N SER A 102 -36.20 -3.19 -12.98
CA SER A 102 -37.33 -3.36 -12.06
C SER A 102 -37.30 -2.45 -10.81
N LYS A 103 -36.18 -1.76 -10.51
CA LYS A 103 -36.08 -0.89 -9.32
C LYS A 103 -36.60 0.52 -9.60
N ASN A 104 -37.79 0.79 -9.06
CA ASN A 104 -38.56 2.03 -9.23
C ASN A 104 -37.77 3.33 -9.01
N PHE A 105 -38.15 4.36 -9.78
CA PHE A 105 -37.62 5.74 -9.75
C PHE A 105 -37.54 6.35 -8.34
N ILE A 106 -38.48 5.98 -7.46
CA ILE A 106 -38.54 6.42 -6.06
C ILE A 106 -37.27 6.04 -5.27
N PHE A 107 -36.69 4.86 -5.51
CA PHE A 107 -35.46 4.42 -4.81
C PHE A 107 -34.25 5.26 -5.24
N LYS A 108 -34.20 5.66 -6.52
CA LYS A 108 -33.18 6.58 -7.08
C LYS A 108 -33.29 7.96 -6.44
N ALA A 109 -34.52 8.46 -6.23
CA ALA A 109 -34.77 9.75 -5.58
C ALA A 109 -34.44 9.76 -4.07
N ILE A 110 -34.73 8.68 -3.33
CA ILE A 110 -34.41 8.57 -1.89
C ILE A 110 -32.90 8.50 -1.66
N THR A 111 -32.17 7.77 -2.50
CA THR A 111 -30.69 7.72 -2.44
C THR A 111 -30.07 9.11 -2.69
N PHE A 112 -30.64 9.85 -3.64
CA PHE A 112 -30.22 11.22 -3.98
C PHE A 112 -30.55 12.26 -2.89
N LEU A 113 -31.70 12.15 -2.23
CA LEU A 113 -32.13 13.10 -1.20
C LEU A 113 -31.36 12.97 0.13
N ASN A 114 -30.87 11.77 0.46
CA ASN A 114 -30.27 11.49 1.76
C ASN A 114 -28.74 11.68 1.82
N HIS A 115 -28.03 11.64 0.68
CA HIS A 115 -26.56 11.69 0.68
C HIS A 115 -25.98 12.56 -0.44
N THR A 116 -25.15 13.55 -0.08
CA THR A 116 -24.38 14.40 -1.01
C THR A 116 -23.21 13.66 -1.66
N VAL A 117 -22.81 12.52 -1.09
CA VAL A 117 -21.74 11.64 -1.55
C VAL A 117 -22.34 10.25 -1.74
N PRO A 118 -22.12 9.56 -2.87
CA PRO A 118 -22.63 8.21 -3.10
C PRO A 118 -22.05 7.21 -2.09
N ASP A 119 -22.78 6.12 -1.83
CA ASP A 119 -22.20 4.97 -1.11
C ASP A 119 -21.19 4.27 -2.03
N PHE A 120 -19.92 4.22 -1.60
CA PHE A 120 -18.83 3.73 -2.44
C PHE A 120 -18.71 2.20 -2.42
N THR A 121 -18.07 1.64 -3.44
CA THR A 121 -17.74 0.21 -3.46
C THR A 121 -16.82 -0.20 -2.30
N ASP A 122 -16.97 -1.44 -1.85
CA ASP A 122 -16.03 -2.13 -0.96
C ASP A 122 -15.20 -3.19 -1.70
N ASN A 123 -15.09 -3.08 -3.04
CA ASN A 123 -14.10 -3.78 -3.84
C ASN A 123 -12.68 -3.30 -3.49
N ALA A 124 -12.08 -3.95 -2.50
CA ALA A 124 -10.82 -3.54 -1.92
C ALA A 124 -9.61 -4.13 -2.68
N ALA A 125 -9.51 -3.87 -3.99
CA ALA A 125 -8.58 -4.54 -4.91
C ALA A 125 -7.17 -3.94 -5.03
N SER A 126 -6.83 -2.87 -4.31
CA SER A 126 -5.55 -2.16 -4.54
C SER A 126 -4.39 -2.71 -3.71
N ASN A 127 -4.60 -2.97 -2.42
CA ASN A 127 -3.49 -3.22 -1.50
C ASN A 127 -3.93 -4.01 -0.25
N ILE A 128 -2.96 -4.52 0.53
CA ILE A 128 -3.14 -5.04 1.89
C ILE A 128 -2.43 -4.12 2.88
N ILE A 129 -3.13 -3.71 3.95
CA ILE A 129 -2.63 -2.82 5.02
C ILE A 129 -2.79 -3.47 6.39
N LYS A 130 -1.99 -3.05 7.37
CA LYS A 130 -2.00 -3.59 8.74
C LYS A 130 -2.33 -2.52 9.76
N TYR A 131 -3.48 -2.61 10.43
CA TYR A 131 -3.82 -1.70 11.53
C TYR A 131 -3.83 -2.46 12.86
N GLY A 132 -2.77 -2.24 13.66
CA GLY A 132 -2.54 -3.01 14.88
C GLY A 132 -2.14 -4.45 14.57
N ASN A 133 -2.91 -5.41 15.05
CA ASN A 133 -2.70 -6.85 14.77
C ASN A 133 -3.48 -7.34 13.54
N ASP A 134 -4.44 -6.54 13.05
CA ASP A 134 -5.37 -6.92 12.00
C ASP A 134 -4.86 -6.51 10.61
N TYR A 135 -5.11 -7.38 9.63
CA TYR A 135 -4.81 -7.16 8.22
C TYR A 135 -6.10 -6.84 7.46
N TYR A 136 -6.02 -5.88 6.53
CA TYR A 136 -7.16 -5.42 5.76
C TYR A 136 -6.81 -5.31 4.27
N ALA A 137 -7.68 -5.81 3.41
CA ALA A 137 -7.70 -5.40 2.01
C ALA A 137 -8.27 -3.96 1.92
N THR A 138 -7.66 -3.13 1.08
CA THR A 138 -8.08 -1.73 0.85
C THR A 138 -8.11 -1.38 -0.63
N SER A 139 -9.02 -0.47 -0.98
CA SER A 139 -8.95 0.38 -2.17
C SER A 139 -8.83 1.83 -1.69
N GLU A 140 -9.40 2.81 -2.40
CA GLU A 140 -9.30 4.25 -2.07
C GLU A 140 -10.59 4.86 -1.48
N THR A 141 -11.55 4.02 -1.11
CA THR A 141 -12.85 4.40 -0.55
C THR A 141 -12.82 4.43 0.98
N ASN A 142 -13.94 4.81 1.63
CA ASN A 142 -14.09 4.74 3.08
C ASN A 142 -14.24 3.30 3.63
N TYR A 143 -14.25 2.26 2.78
CA TYR A 143 -14.42 0.87 3.20
C TYR A 143 -13.12 0.06 3.07
N ILE A 144 -12.79 -0.66 4.14
CA ILE A 144 -11.74 -1.68 4.16
C ILE A 144 -12.31 -3.01 4.64
N ARG A 145 -11.73 -4.12 4.19
CA ARG A 145 -12.18 -5.48 4.51
C ARG A 145 -11.12 -6.21 5.32
N LYS A 146 -11.43 -6.57 6.56
CA LYS A 146 -10.53 -7.41 7.36
C LYS A 146 -10.34 -8.76 6.66
N ILE A 147 -9.12 -9.28 6.68
CA ILE A 147 -8.80 -10.60 6.13
C ILE A 147 -7.98 -11.43 7.12
N ASP A 148 -8.10 -12.75 7.04
CA ASP A 148 -7.07 -13.64 7.55
C ASP A 148 -5.93 -13.72 6.51
N PRO A 149 -4.68 -13.35 6.85
CA PRO A 149 -3.59 -13.33 5.89
C PRO A 149 -3.01 -14.72 5.55
N PHE A 150 -3.36 -15.77 6.29
CA PHE A 150 -2.93 -17.15 6.03
C PHE A 150 -3.99 -17.94 5.25
N THR A 151 -5.26 -17.77 5.62
CA THR A 151 -6.36 -18.49 4.95
C THR A 151 -6.92 -17.73 3.74
N LEU A 152 -6.67 -16.42 3.67
CA LEU A 152 -7.27 -15.45 2.73
C LEU A 152 -8.78 -15.30 2.89
N GLU A 153 -9.31 -15.61 4.08
CA GLU A 153 -10.73 -15.46 4.37
C GLU A 153 -11.11 -14.00 4.62
N THR A 154 -12.19 -13.59 3.97
CA THR A 154 -12.78 -12.26 4.17
C THR A 154 -13.57 -12.23 5.48
N GLN A 155 -13.34 -11.19 6.26
CA GLN A 155 -13.98 -10.95 7.55
C GLN A 155 -14.73 -9.60 7.49
N ASP A 156 -14.79 -8.89 8.63
CA ASP A 156 -15.59 -7.69 8.81
C ASP A 156 -15.34 -6.57 7.78
N LYS A 157 -16.43 -5.92 7.35
CA LYS A 157 -16.40 -4.61 6.70
C LYS A 157 -16.17 -3.54 7.75
N VAL A 158 -15.11 -2.76 7.60
CA VAL A 158 -14.83 -1.59 8.44
C VAL A 158 -15.02 -0.33 7.60
N ASP A 159 -15.74 0.62 8.18
CA ASP A 159 -16.05 1.92 7.59
C ASP A 159 -15.30 3.00 8.36
N TYR A 160 -14.43 3.74 7.68
CA TYR A 160 -13.69 4.86 8.28
C TYR A 160 -14.64 5.93 8.83
N MET A 161 -15.82 6.16 8.24
CA MET A 161 -16.77 7.20 8.67
C MET A 161 -17.31 6.99 10.09
N LYS A 162 -17.19 5.77 10.65
CA LYS A 162 -17.51 5.46 12.05
C LYS A 162 -16.44 5.95 13.05
N PHE A 163 -15.27 6.41 12.57
CA PHE A 163 -14.12 6.84 13.39
C PHE A 163 -13.56 8.21 12.98
N LEU A 164 -13.59 8.54 11.68
CA LEU A 164 -13.11 9.81 11.10
C LEU A 164 -14.03 10.24 9.96
N PRO A 165 -14.34 11.54 9.78
CA PRO A 165 -15.18 12.02 8.69
C PRO A 165 -14.39 12.07 7.36
N VAL A 166 -14.03 10.92 6.81
CA VAL A 166 -13.31 10.74 5.54
C VAL A 166 -14.09 9.84 4.59
N ASN A 167 -14.25 10.28 3.34
CA ASN A 167 -15.00 9.60 2.29
C ASN A 167 -14.09 8.80 1.35
N LEU A 168 -12.87 9.28 1.15
CA LEU A 168 -11.80 8.64 0.40
C LEU A 168 -10.57 8.55 1.31
N VAL A 169 -9.80 7.47 1.24
CA VAL A 169 -8.60 7.25 2.06
C VAL A 169 -7.53 6.61 1.20
N SER A 170 -6.28 7.07 1.28
CA SER A 170 -5.20 6.47 0.49
C SER A 170 -4.98 4.99 0.87
N SER A 171 -4.76 4.17 -0.15
CA SER A 171 -4.33 2.76 0.00
C SER A 171 -2.85 2.61 0.39
N HIS A 172 -2.16 3.74 0.66
CA HIS A 172 -0.73 3.84 0.97
C HIS A 172 -0.49 4.50 2.34
N PRO A 173 -0.88 3.83 3.46
CA PRO A 173 -0.43 4.26 4.77
C PRO A 173 1.09 4.10 4.92
N HIS A 174 1.69 5.02 5.67
CA HIS A 174 3.05 4.89 6.16
C HIS A 174 3.09 4.27 7.56
N TYR A 175 4.21 3.63 7.90
CA TYR A 175 4.45 3.05 9.23
C TYR A 175 5.72 3.64 9.84
N ASP A 176 5.74 3.83 11.16
CA ASP A 176 6.97 4.10 11.92
C ASP A 176 7.51 2.86 12.63
N ARG A 177 8.67 3.00 13.29
CA ARG A 177 9.40 1.89 13.92
C ARG A 177 8.73 1.38 15.20
N GLU A 178 7.97 2.23 15.85
CA GLU A 178 7.12 1.93 17.01
C GLU A 178 5.86 1.13 16.59
N GLY A 179 5.52 1.21 15.31
CA GLY A 179 4.38 0.54 14.69
C GLY A 179 3.10 1.37 14.68
N ASN A 180 3.20 2.69 14.82
CA ASN A 180 2.11 3.60 14.52
C ASN A 180 1.91 3.69 13.01
N VAL A 181 0.67 3.92 12.60
CA VAL A 181 0.28 4.03 11.20
C VAL A 181 -0.12 5.47 10.90
N TYR A 182 0.32 6.00 9.78
CA TYR A 182 0.02 7.34 9.29
C TYR A 182 -0.71 7.23 7.96
N ASN A 183 -1.81 7.96 7.78
CA ASN A 183 -2.53 7.98 6.51
C ASN A 183 -3.27 9.31 6.30
N VAL A 184 -3.78 9.52 5.09
CA VAL A 184 -4.51 10.72 4.66
C VAL A 184 -5.86 10.33 4.03
N GLY A 185 -6.91 11.07 4.37
CA GLY A 185 -8.24 10.90 3.78
C GLY A 185 -8.91 12.22 3.42
N THR A 186 -9.75 12.19 2.38
CA THR A 186 -10.52 13.34 1.91
C THR A 186 -11.86 13.36 2.62
N SER A 187 -12.14 14.46 3.31
CA SER A 187 -13.44 14.79 3.87
C SER A 187 -14.19 15.66 2.86
N ILE A 188 -15.31 15.17 2.34
CA ILE A 188 -16.09 15.80 1.27
C ILE A 188 -17.33 16.47 1.86
N ALA A 189 -17.45 17.78 1.65
CA ALA A 189 -18.60 18.59 2.07
C ALA A 189 -18.97 18.54 3.58
N GLU A 190 -18.11 18.03 4.47
CA GLU A 190 -18.36 18.00 5.91
C GLU A 190 -18.57 19.42 6.44
N LYS A 191 -19.80 19.72 6.88
CA LYS A 191 -20.22 21.07 7.31
C LYS A 191 -19.94 22.15 6.25
N GLY A 192 -20.12 21.79 4.97
CA GLY A 192 -19.91 22.69 3.83
C GLY A 192 -18.45 22.95 3.47
N LYS A 193 -17.50 22.13 3.96
CA LYS A 193 -16.07 22.27 3.68
C LYS A 193 -15.48 20.96 3.17
N THR A 194 -14.58 21.06 2.20
CA THR A 194 -13.76 19.94 1.71
C THR A 194 -12.33 20.12 2.19
N LYS A 195 -11.72 19.07 2.73
CA LYS A 195 -10.41 19.10 3.40
C LYS A 195 -9.73 17.75 3.36
N TYR A 196 -8.40 17.75 3.36
CA TYR A 196 -7.57 16.58 3.63
C TYR A 196 -7.38 16.44 5.14
N ILE A 197 -7.58 15.23 5.68
CA ILE A 197 -7.38 14.88 7.08
C ILE A 197 -6.18 13.93 7.16
N PHE A 198 -5.12 14.37 7.83
CA PHE A 198 -3.96 13.52 8.13
C PHE A 198 -4.17 12.92 9.52
N PHE A 199 -4.01 11.61 9.64
CA PHE A 199 -4.30 10.90 10.88
C PHE A 199 -3.25 9.85 11.23
N GLN A 200 -3.13 9.59 12.54
CA GLN A 200 -2.29 8.56 13.12
C GLN A 200 -3.18 7.51 13.79
N ILE A 201 -2.90 6.22 13.56
CA ILE A 201 -3.40 5.11 14.36
C ILE A 201 -2.24 4.65 15.26
N PRO A 202 -2.32 4.84 16.59
CA PRO A 202 -1.25 4.43 17.49
C PRO A 202 -1.01 2.90 17.47
N ALA A 203 0.25 2.50 17.69
CA ALA A 203 0.66 1.11 17.85
C ALA A 203 -0.14 0.39 18.95
N VAL A 204 -0.36 -0.92 18.78
CA VAL A 204 -0.97 -1.78 19.81
C VAL A 204 0.06 -2.10 20.88
N THR A 205 -0.25 -1.84 22.15
CA THR A 205 0.66 -2.17 23.26
C THR A 205 0.55 -3.65 23.65
N GLU A 206 1.59 -4.19 24.30
CA GLU A 206 1.60 -5.57 24.82
C GLU A 206 0.33 -5.92 25.63
N LYS A 207 -0.18 -4.98 26.44
CA LYS A 207 -1.38 -5.14 27.30
C LYS A 207 -2.72 -5.18 26.53
N GLU A 208 -2.67 -5.04 25.21
CA GLU A 208 -3.84 -4.89 24.35
C GLU A 208 -3.86 -5.88 23.19
N LYS A 209 -2.82 -6.72 23.04
CA LYS A 209 -2.77 -7.76 22.00
C LYS A 209 -3.95 -8.74 22.09
N ASP A 210 -4.39 -9.05 23.30
CA ASP A 210 -5.49 -9.98 23.56
C ASP A 210 -6.88 -9.32 23.48
N LYS A 211 -6.95 -8.00 23.20
CA LYS A 211 -8.22 -7.28 23.09
C LYS A 211 -8.62 -7.19 21.63
N ASN A 212 -9.77 -7.79 21.29
CA ASN A 212 -10.40 -7.72 19.97
C ASN A 212 -11.03 -6.33 19.69
N THR A 213 -10.27 -5.26 19.93
CA THR A 213 -10.69 -3.85 19.78
C THR A 213 -10.03 -3.28 18.52
N PRO A 214 -10.79 -2.90 17.48
CA PRO A 214 -10.23 -2.36 16.24
C PRO A 214 -9.31 -1.16 16.51
N ALA A 215 -8.10 -1.19 15.95
CA ALA A 215 -7.08 -0.16 16.19
C ALA A 215 -7.56 1.26 15.81
N LEU A 216 -8.44 1.36 14.79
CA LEU A 216 -9.10 2.60 14.37
C LEU A 216 -9.88 3.32 15.49
N LYS A 217 -10.31 2.64 16.57
CA LYS A 217 -10.92 3.32 17.73
C LYS A 217 -9.96 4.28 18.45
N LYS A 218 -8.66 4.19 18.23
CA LYS A 218 -7.61 5.05 18.81
C LYS A 218 -7.11 6.13 17.86
N VAL A 219 -7.70 6.25 16.68
CA VAL A 219 -7.23 7.15 15.62
C VAL A 219 -7.22 8.60 16.09
N LYS A 220 -6.17 9.34 15.72
CA LYS A 220 -5.96 10.74 16.09
C LYS A 220 -5.77 11.56 14.82
N VAL A 221 -6.51 12.65 14.68
CA VAL A 221 -6.23 13.64 13.64
C VAL A 221 -4.95 14.40 14.02
N ILE A 222 -3.97 14.39 13.13
CA ILE A 222 -2.72 15.15 13.25
C ILE A 222 -2.98 16.60 12.84
N CYS A 223 -3.58 16.79 11.66
CA CYS A 223 -4.00 18.09 11.16
C CYS A 223 -5.06 17.94 10.06
N THR A 224 -5.64 19.08 9.66
CA THR A 224 -6.47 19.17 8.47
C THR A 224 -5.96 20.26 7.54
N VAL A 225 -5.81 19.96 6.26
CA VAL A 225 -5.47 20.94 5.22
C VAL A 225 -6.73 21.24 4.40
N PRO A 226 -7.20 22.49 4.34
CA PRO A 226 -8.33 22.84 3.46
C PRO A 226 -7.89 22.70 2.00
N CYS A 227 -8.77 22.14 1.15
CA CYS A 227 -8.51 22.04 -0.29
C CYS A 227 -8.49 23.43 -0.92
N HIS A 228 -7.65 23.63 -1.95
CA HIS A 228 -7.60 24.89 -2.69
C HIS A 228 -8.94 25.20 -3.39
N SER A 229 -9.62 24.18 -3.93
CA SER A 229 -10.99 24.26 -4.42
C SER A 229 -11.94 23.41 -3.57
N LEU A 230 -13.00 24.04 -3.05
CA LEU A 230 -14.02 23.38 -2.22
C LEU A 230 -14.81 22.30 -2.96
N LEU A 231 -15.05 22.49 -4.27
CA LEU A 231 -15.81 21.57 -5.12
C LEU A 231 -14.93 20.72 -6.04
N SER A 232 -13.60 20.88 -5.95
CA SER A 232 -12.63 20.18 -6.80
C SER A 232 -11.35 19.84 -6.03
N PRO A 233 -11.43 19.01 -4.96
CA PRO A 233 -10.24 18.53 -4.26
C PRO A 233 -9.32 17.77 -5.23
N SER A 234 -8.02 17.94 -5.04
CA SER A 234 -6.99 17.11 -5.67
C SER A 234 -7.18 15.62 -5.34
N TYR A 235 -7.07 14.77 -6.36
CA TYR A 235 -6.83 13.34 -6.22
C TYR A 235 -5.38 13.09 -5.82
N TYR A 236 -5.17 12.16 -4.90
CA TYR A 236 -3.86 11.66 -4.50
C TYR A 236 -3.99 10.16 -4.25
N HIS A 237 -2.91 9.44 -4.56
CA HIS A 237 -2.84 7.99 -4.36
C HIS A 237 -1.94 7.62 -3.18
N SER A 238 -0.91 8.42 -2.92
CA SER A 238 0.02 8.29 -1.78
C SER A 238 0.48 9.67 -1.29
N PHE A 239 1.26 9.69 -0.20
CA PHE A 239 1.87 10.88 0.39
C PHE A 239 3.31 10.54 0.83
N GLY A 240 4.12 11.53 1.23
CA GLY A 240 5.47 11.33 1.72
C GLY A 240 5.57 11.50 3.24
N MET A 241 6.51 10.80 3.89
CA MET A 241 6.76 10.93 5.33
C MET A 241 8.25 10.85 5.67
N THR A 242 8.72 11.77 6.53
CA THR A 242 10.05 11.72 7.17
C THR A 242 9.93 11.41 8.67
N GLU A 243 11.06 11.42 9.37
CA GLU A 243 11.11 11.40 10.83
C GLU A 243 10.24 12.52 11.45
N ASN A 244 10.33 13.77 10.95
CA ASN A 244 9.62 14.92 11.52
C ASN A 244 8.48 15.51 10.67
N TYR A 245 8.35 15.13 9.39
CA TYR A 245 7.42 15.78 8.45
C TYR A 245 6.50 14.81 7.70
N ILE A 246 5.33 15.34 7.33
CA ILE A 246 4.41 14.80 6.33
C ILE A 246 4.49 15.71 5.10
N ILE A 247 4.59 15.12 3.92
CA ILE A 247 4.62 15.80 2.62
C ILE A 247 3.37 15.39 1.84
N PHE A 248 2.65 16.38 1.32
CA PHE A 248 1.44 16.14 0.54
C PHE A 248 1.45 16.97 -0.74
N ILE A 249 1.31 16.30 -1.89
CA ILE A 249 1.28 16.93 -3.20
C ILE A 249 -0.18 17.20 -3.57
N GLU A 250 -0.61 18.45 -3.47
CA GLU A 250 -1.90 18.91 -4.00
C GLU A 250 -1.71 19.25 -5.48
N GLN A 251 -1.92 18.22 -6.31
CA GLN A 251 -1.72 18.22 -7.75
C GLN A 251 -2.98 18.69 -8.53
N PRO A 252 -2.83 19.24 -9.75
CA PRO A 252 -3.94 19.72 -10.55
C PRO A 252 -4.76 18.59 -11.24
N PHE A 253 -4.72 17.37 -10.69
CA PHE A 253 -5.66 16.30 -11.02
C PHE A 253 -6.77 16.29 -9.95
N LYS A 254 -7.99 16.68 -10.31
CA LYS A 254 -9.06 17.05 -9.36
C LYS A 254 -10.33 16.21 -9.54
N LEU A 255 -11.05 15.96 -8.44
CA LEU A 255 -12.35 15.30 -8.42
C LEU A 255 -13.49 16.33 -8.39
N ASP A 256 -14.32 16.38 -9.43
CA ASP A 256 -15.53 17.21 -9.50
C ASP A 256 -16.65 16.63 -8.61
N ILE A 257 -16.81 17.24 -7.42
CA ILE A 257 -17.82 16.82 -6.43
C ILE A 257 -19.25 16.98 -6.96
N LEU A 258 -19.53 18.01 -7.78
CA LEU A 258 -20.87 18.23 -8.30
C LEU A 258 -21.23 17.23 -9.41
N LYS A 259 -20.25 16.84 -10.23
CA LYS A 259 -20.40 15.74 -11.19
C LYS A 259 -20.58 14.41 -10.48
N MET A 260 -19.79 14.12 -9.44
CA MET A 260 -19.92 12.91 -8.62
C MET A 260 -21.30 12.80 -7.95
N ALA A 261 -21.77 13.87 -7.29
CA ALA A 261 -23.08 13.91 -6.60
C ALA A 261 -24.29 13.73 -7.55
N THR A 262 -24.08 13.81 -8.86
CA THR A 262 -25.12 13.68 -9.89
C THR A 262 -24.83 12.55 -10.89
N ALA A 263 -23.82 11.72 -10.62
CA ALA A 263 -23.29 10.72 -11.56
C ALA A 263 -24.36 9.73 -12.06
N TYR A 264 -25.18 9.20 -11.15
CA TYR A 264 -26.29 8.30 -11.47
C TYR A 264 -27.38 8.93 -12.37
N MET A 265 -27.63 10.24 -12.26
CA MET A 265 -28.57 10.94 -13.13
C MET A 265 -27.97 11.22 -14.51
N ARG A 266 -26.65 11.41 -14.57
CA ARG A 266 -25.89 11.70 -15.79
C ARG A 266 -25.44 10.44 -16.54
N GLY A 267 -25.56 9.25 -15.92
CA GLY A 267 -25.12 7.98 -16.48
C GLY A 267 -23.59 7.88 -16.62
N VAL A 268 -22.83 8.52 -15.71
CA VAL A 268 -21.37 8.60 -15.80
C VAL A 268 -20.68 7.86 -14.65
N ASN A 269 -19.49 7.30 -14.92
CA ASN A 269 -18.64 6.62 -13.93
C ASN A 269 -17.82 7.60 -13.07
N TRP A 270 -17.17 7.09 -12.01
CA TRP A 270 -16.36 7.90 -11.09
C TRP A 270 -15.10 8.47 -11.77
N ALA A 271 -14.45 7.70 -12.65
CA ALA A 271 -13.28 8.13 -13.42
C ALA A 271 -13.54 9.42 -14.20
N SER A 272 -14.71 9.53 -14.84
CA SER A 272 -15.10 10.75 -15.58
C SER A 272 -15.33 11.97 -14.67
N CYS A 273 -15.49 11.77 -13.36
CA CYS A 273 -15.57 12.85 -12.39
C CYS A 273 -14.18 13.41 -12.05
N MET A 274 -13.10 12.77 -12.49
CA MET A 274 -11.73 13.24 -12.31
C MET A 274 -11.24 13.97 -13.57
N LYS A 275 -10.54 15.09 -13.41
CA LYS A 275 -9.99 15.90 -14.52
C LYS A 275 -8.63 16.51 -14.16
N PHE A 276 -7.71 16.45 -15.10
CA PHE A 276 -6.40 17.12 -15.03
C PHE A 276 -6.46 18.52 -15.67
N PHE A 277 -5.73 19.46 -15.07
CA PHE A 277 -5.63 20.86 -15.48
C PHE A 277 -4.14 21.21 -15.69
N PRO A 278 -3.53 20.86 -16.84
CA PRO A 278 -2.09 21.01 -17.09
C PRO A 278 -1.59 22.46 -17.01
N GLU A 279 -2.48 23.45 -17.11
CA GLU A 279 -2.22 24.88 -16.95
C GLU A 279 -2.05 25.34 -15.49
N GLU A 280 -2.41 24.51 -14.51
CA GLU A 280 -2.32 24.85 -13.09
C GLU A 280 -1.03 24.32 -12.45
N ASN A 281 -0.47 25.09 -11.51
CA ASN A 281 0.72 24.69 -10.75
C ASN A 281 0.36 23.70 -9.63
N THR A 282 1.26 22.75 -9.39
CA THR A 282 1.21 21.83 -8.24
C THR A 282 1.67 22.56 -6.96
N LEU A 283 0.99 22.29 -5.84
CA LEU A 283 1.36 22.80 -4.51
C LEU A 283 1.82 21.63 -3.62
N ILE A 284 3.06 21.68 -3.14
CA ILE A 284 3.59 20.71 -2.18
C ILE A 284 3.45 21.30 -0.77
N HIS A 285 2.65 20.65 0.08
CA HIS A 285 2.49 21.00 1.48
C HIS A 285 3.50 20.24 2.33
N LEU A 286 4.22 20.96 3.19
CA LEU A 286 5.11 20.39 4.20
C LEU A 286 4.54 20.65 5.59
N ILE A 287 4.33 19.59 6.39
CA ILE A 287 3.61 19.61 7.66
C ILE A 287 4.48 18.96 8.74
N GLU A 288 4.70 19.64 9.87
CA GLU A 288 5.41 19.06 11.02
C GLU A 288 4.55 17.96 11.68
N LYS A 289 5.00 16.69 11.59
CA LYS A 289 4.28 15.48 12.02
C LYS A 289 3.87 15.52 13.49
N LYS A 290 4.66 16.18 14.35
CA LYS A 290 4.45 16.26 15.79
C LYS A 290 3.39 17.30 16.21
N THR A 291 3.27 18.41 15.48
CA THR A 291 2.43 19.55 15.87
C THR A 291 1.24 19.77 14.94
N GLY A 292 1.23 19.13 13.77
CA GLY A 292 0.24 19.35 12.72
C GLY A 292 0.36 20.72 12.03
N LYS A 293 1.41 21.50 12.33
CA LYS A 293 1.60 22.83 11.73
C LYS A 293 2.23 22.72 10.34
N LYS A 294 1.65 23.44 9.38
CA LYS A 294 2.29 23.66 8.08
C LYS A 294 3.54 24.52 8.24
N VAL A 295 4.59 24.17 7.50
CA VAL A 295 5.77 25.02 7.31
C VAL A 295 5.36 26.28 6.54
N GLU A 296 6.02 27.41 6.82
CA GLU A 296 5.62 28.73 6.32
C GLU A 296 5.78 28.88 4.78
N MET A 297 6.80 28.23 4.23
CA MET A 297 7.14 28.27 2.81
C MET A 297 6.07 27.58 1.95
N LYS A 298 5.79 28.17 0.79
CA LYS A 298 4.83 27.62 -0.19
C LYS A 298 5.57 27.08 -1.40
N TYR A 299 5.74 25.76 -1.46
CA TYR A 299 6.48 25.07 -2.51
C TYR A 299 5.57 24.84 -3.72
N HIS A 300 5.82 25.55 -4.80
CA HIS A 300 5.10 25.40 -6.07
C HIS A 300 6.00 24.74 -7.11
N THR A 301 5.43 23.90 -7.97
CA THR A 301 6.10 23.39 -9.17
C THR A 301 5.10 23.32 -10.33
N GLY A 302 5.56 22.94 -11.52
CA GLY A 302 4.70 22.77 -12.68
C GLY A 302 3.60 21.72 -12.48
N SER A 303 2.71 21.58 -13.45
CA SER A 303 1.73 20.50 -13.47
C SER A 303 2.44 19.15 -13.55
N LEU A 304 1.98 18.20 -12.74
CA LEU A 304 2.43 16.81 -12.70
C LEU A 304 1.36 15.95 -12.03
N VAL A 305 1.41 14.65 -12.28
CA VAL A 305 0.59 13.63 -11.61
C VAL A 305 1.51 12.62 -10.93
N VAL A 306 1.36 12.44 -9.63
CA VAL A 306 2.07 11.46 -8.80
C VAL A 306 1.08 10.43 -8.31
N TYR A 307 1.40 9.17 -8.57
CA TYR A 307 0.75 8.03 -7.94
C TYR A 307 1.58 7.54 -6.75
N HIS A 308 2.90 7.38 -6.91
CA HIS A 308 3.77 6.79 -5.89
C HIS A 308 4.85 7.76 -5.40
N HIS A 309 4.91 7.91 -4.09
CA HIS A 309 6.11 8.38 -3.40
C HIS A 309 7.07 7.20 -3.26
N VAL A 310 8.36 7.45 -3.47
CA VAL A 310 9.44 6.45 -3.32
C VAL A 310 9.93 6.47 -1.87
N ASN A 311 10.39 7.63 -1.42
CA ASN A 311 10.82 7.90 -0.04
C ASN A 311 10.85 9.42 0.20
N ALA A 312 11.00 9.85 1.45
CA ALA A 312 11.38 11.22 1.80
C ALA A 312 12.34 11.19 2.99
N PHE A 313 13.25 12.17 3.10
CA PHE A 313 14.16 12.27 4.24
C PHE A 313 14.63 13.69 4.50
N GLU A 314 15.22 13.92 5.67
CA GLU A 314 15.77 15.22 6.07
C GLU A 314 17.30 15.23 5.91
N ASP A 315 17.85 16.26 5.27
CA ASP A 315 19.30 16.48 5.13
C ASP A 315 19.63 17.98 5.11
N ASP A 316 20.65 18.39 5.87
CA ASP A 316 21.13 19.78 6.06
C ASP A 316 20.04 20.89 6.01
N GLY A 317 18.96 20.73 6.79
CA GLY A 317 17.87 21.72 6.85
C GLY A 317 16.90 21.74 5.65
N HIS A 318 16.92 20.70 4.82
CA HIS A 318 16.00 20.45 3.71
C HIS A 318 15.25 19.13 3.92
N VAL A 319 14.08 19.00 3.32
CA VAL A 319 13.44 17.71 3.05
C VAL A 319 13.71 17.32 1.60
N VAL A 320 14.32 16.16 1.40
CA VAL A 320 14.45 15.50 0.10
C VAL A 320 13.22 14.63 -0.11
N LEU A 321 12.59 14.73 -1.29
CA LEU A 321 11.33 14.08 -1.62
C LEU A 321 11.48 13.37 -2.97
N ASP A 322 11.37 12.05 -2.95
CA ASP A 322 11.53 11.18 -4.11
C ASP A 322 10.16 10.64 -4.54
N VAL A 323 9.76 10.86 -5.79
CA VAL A 323 8.44 10.48 -6.33
C VAL A 323 8.52 9.93 -7.75
N ILE A 324 7.54 9.12 -8.13
CA ILE A 324 7.27 8.77 -9.54
C ILE A 324 6.18 9.70 -10.07
N ALA A 325 6.53 10.47 -11.09
CA ALA A 325 5.71 11.55 -11.65
C ALA A 325 5.46 11.36 -13.15
N TYR A 326 4.26 11.72 -13.57
CA TYR A 326 3.78 11.78 -14.94
C TYR A 326 3.48 13.23 -15.32
N ASN A 327 3.51 13.55 -16.61
CA ASN A 327 3.16 14.88 -17.12
C ASN A 327 1.64 15.02 -17.41
N ASP A 328 0.89 13.91 -17.37
CA ASP A 328 -0.53 13.82 -17.68
C ASP A 328 -1.19 12.64 -16.92
N THR A 329 -2.46 12.37 -17.22
CA THR A 329 -3.23 11.23 -16.67
C THR A 329 -3.35 10.05 -17.64
N SER A 330 -2.47 9.98 -18.66
CA SER A 330 -2.57 8.98 -19.72
C SER A 330 -2.38 7.55 -19.21
N LEU A 331 -1.68 7.35 -18.09
CA LEU A 331 -1.59 6.08 -17.37
C LEU A 331 -2.96 5.46 -17.08
N TYR A 332 -3.90 6.23 -16.53
CA TYR A 332 -5.23 5.71 -16.20
C TYR A 332 -5.99 5.26 -17.45
N GLU A 333 -5.87 6.04 -18.53
CA GLU A 333 -6.48 5.74 -19.83
C GLU A 333 -5.97 4.42 -20.44
N MET A 334 -4.69 4.08 -20.23
CA MET A 334 -4.10 2.82 -20.74
C MET A 334 -4.75 1.56 -20.15
N PHE A 335 -5.31 1.64 -18.94
CA PHE A 335 -5.90 0.50 -18.23
C PHE A 335 -7.37 0.20 -18.58
N TYR A 336 -8.00 0.94 -19.49
CA TYR A 336 -9.29 0.52 -20.05
C TYR A 336 -9.14 -0.79 -20.85
N MET A 337 -10.07 -1.72 -20.68
CA MET A 337 -10.12 -3.01 -21.40
C MET A 337 -10.10 -2.84 -22.92
N SER A 338 -10.77 -1.80 -23.43
CA SER A 338 -10.79 -1.45 -24.85
C SER A 338 -9.44 -1.00 -25.42
N ARG A 339 -8.46 -0.70 -24.55
CA ARG A 339 -7.06 -0.44 -24.91
C ARG A 339 -6.19 -1.67 -24.68
N LEU A 340 -6.29 -2.31 -23.51
CA LEU A 340 -5.52 -3.52 -23.18
C LEU A 340 -5.76 -4.70 -24.14
N LYS A 341 -6.95 -4.79 -24.77
CA LYS A 341 -7.29 -5.83 -25.74
C LYS A 341 -6.85 -5.54 -27.18
N LYS A 342 -6.28 -4.36 -27.47
CA LYS A 342 -5.69 -4.06 -28.77
C LYS A 342 -4.27 -4.59 -28.81
N ASP A 343 -3.86 -5.10 -29.97
CA ASP A 343 -2.55 -5.75 -30.11
C ASP A 343 -1.39 -4.83 -29.70
N ILE A 344 -0.29 -5.47 -29.27
CA ILE A 344 0.95 -4.82 -28.78
C ILE A 344 1.59 -3.90 -29.85
N SER A 345 1.15 -4.00 -31.11
CA SER A 345 1.48 -3.07 -32.19
C SER A 345 0.86 -1.66 -32.05
N PHE A 346 0.08 -1.39 -31.01
CA PHE A 346 -0.36 -0.03 -30.66
C PHE A 346 0.85 0.81 -30.23
N GLN A 347 1.49 1.47 -31.20
CA GLN A 347 2.54 2.45 -30.94
C GLN A 347 2.08 3.47 -29.89
N SER A 348 2.94 3.71 -28.91
CA SER A 348 2.64 4.48 -27.70
C SER A 348 2.52 6.00 -27.88
N ASN A 349 2.36 6.44 -29.13
CA ASN A 349 2.33 7.83 -29.59
C ASN A 349 1.19 8.63 -28.94
N GLY A 350 1.39 9.04 -27.68
CA GLY A 350 0.40 9.70 -26.84
C GLY A 350 0.39 9.32 -25.35
N TYR A 351 1.24 8.40 -24.87
CA TYR A 351 1.37 8.07 -23.45
C TYR A 351 2.66 8.62 -22.84
N THR A 352 2.57 9.21 -21.65
CA THR A 352 3.74 9.71 -20.91
C THR A 352 4.39 8.58 -20.11
N LYS A 353 5.69 8.32 -20.35
CA LYS A 353 6.51 7.43 -19.51
C LYS A 353 6.65 8.05 -18.10
N PRO A 354 6.61 7.24 -17.02
CA PRO A 354 6.88 7.74 -15.67
C PRO A 354 8.29 8.33 -15.58
N ASN A 355 8.49 9.27 -14.66
CA ASN A 355 9.80 9.81 -14.31
C ASN A 355 10.01 9.67 -12.79
N TYR A 356 11.11 9.06 -12.38
CA TYR A 356 11.58 9.18 -11.00
C TYR A 356 12.19 10.58 -10.84
N ARG A 357 11.53 11.42 -10.03
CA ARG A 357 11.91 12.80 -9.76
C ARG A 357 12.25 13.02 -8.29
N ARG A 358 13.28 13.83 -8.04
CA ARG A 358 13.68 14.31 -6.72
C ARG A 358 13.43 15.80 -6.56
N PHE A 359 12.63 16.16 -5.57
CA PHE A 359 12.48 17.53 -5.08
C PHE A 359 13.32 17.74 -3.82
N VAL A 360 13.78 18.97 -3.59
CA VAL A 360 14.45 19.37 -2.35
C VAL A 360 13.77 20.63 -1.81
N LEU A 361 13.24 20.53 -0.59
CA LEU A 361 12.35 21.51 0.03
C LEU A 361 13.05 22.12 1.26
N PRO A 362 13.57 23.37 1.18
CA PRO A 362 14.18 24.05 2.33
C PRO A 362 13.17 24.21 3.48
N ILE A 363 13.52 23.82 4.70
CA ILE A 363 12.60 23.79 5.86
C ILE A 363 12.43 25.16 6.51
N ARG A 364 13.44 26.04 6.40
CA ARG A 364 13.50 27.34 7.09
C ARG A 364 13.63 28.49 6.10
N SER A 365 12.88 29.56 6.36
CA SER A 365 12.98 30.82 5.62
C SER A 365 14.29 31.52 5.99
N ASP A 366 15.18 31.66 5.02
CA ASP A 366 16.38 32.48 5.15
C ASP A 366 16.06 33.92 4.74
N LYS A 367 16.18 34.85 5.68
CA LYS A 367 15.93 36.28 5.45
C LYS A 367 17.05 36.95 4.64
N GLY A 368 18.24 36.36 4.59
CA GLY A 368 19.37 36.87 3.82
C GLY A 368 19.31 36.55 2.32
N ILE A 369 18.60 35.48 1.94
CA ILE A 369 18.48 35.04 0.54
C ILE A 369 17.56 35.97 -0.25
N ALA A 370 18.00 36.44 -1.41
CA ALA A 370 17.24 37.35 -2.28
C ALA A 370 16.16 36.63 -3.11
N VAL A 371 15.23 37.40 -3.68
CA VAL A 371 14.29 36.86 -4.68
C VAL A 371 15.07 36.53 -5.96
N GLY A 372 14.85 35.33 -6.51
CA GLY A 372 15.58 34.79 -7.66
C GLY A 372 16.73 33.85 -7.29
N GLU A 373 17.12 33.75 -6.03
CA GLU A 373 18.18 32.83 -5.58
C GLU A 373 17.65 31.42 -5.27
N ASN A 374 18.47 30.40 -5.57
CA ASN A 374 18.20 29.01 -5.20
C ASN A 374 18.48 28.79 -3.70
N MET A 375 17.50 28.26 -2.98
CA MET A 375 17.64 27.94 -1.56
C MET A 375 18.20 26.54 -1.29
N VAL A 376 18.33 25.66 -2.29
CA VAL A 376 18.90 24.32 -2.14
C VAL A 376 20.42 24.40 -2.00
N LYS A 377 20.96 23.89 -0.88
CA LYS A 377 22.41 23.89 -0.57
C LYS A 377 23.08 22.52 -0.72
N LEU A 378 22.30 21.47 -0.96
CA LEU A 378 22.77 20.09 -1.10
C LEU A 378 23.55 19.90 -2.41
N ARG A 379 24.79 19.40 -2.32
CA ARG A 379 25.72 19.31 -3.48
C ARG A 379 25.55 18.08 -4.37
N TYR A 380 24.77 17.08 -3.94
CA TYR A 380 24.62 15.79 -4.61
C TYR A 380 23.37 15.71 -5.51
N THR A 381 22.72 16.85 -5.78
CA THR A 381 21.42 16.95 -6.44
C THR A 381 21.37 18.22 -7.27
N THR A 382 20.79 18.12 -8.47
CA THR A 382 20.54 19.25 -9.39
C THR A 382 19.20 19.95 -9.13
N ALA A 383 18.35 19.40 -8.25
CA ALA A 383 17.07 20.00 -7.88
C ALA A 383 17.24 21.40 -7.27
N THR A 384 16.30 22.30 -7.54
CA THR A 384 16.32 23.70 -7.08
C THR A 384 15.02 24.11 -6.41
N ALA A 385 15.10 25.11 -5.52
CA ALA A 385 13.97 25.77 -4.90
C ALA A 385 14.22 27.29 -4.91
N VAL A 386 13.82 27.94 -5.99
CA VAL A 386 14.10 29.35 -6.25
C VAL A 386 13.11 30.25 -5.52
N LYS A 387 13.62 31.18 -4.71
CA LYS A 387 12.82 32.08 -3.89
C LYS A 387 12.07 33.10 -4.75
N GLN A 388 10.75 33.11 -4.63
CA GLN A 388 9.86 34.08 -5.29
C GLN A 388 9.38 35.16 -4.32
N LYS A 389 8.62 36.12 -4.83
CA LYS A 389 7.87 37.08 -3.99
C LYS A 389 6.89 36.34 -3.07
N GLU A 390 6.48 36.99 -1.97
CA GLU A 390 5.45 36.50 -1.03
C GLU A 390 5.78 35.16 -0.32
N GLY A 391 7.06 34.77 -0.24
CA GLY A 391 7.48 33.53 0.44
C GLY A 391 7.13 32.24 -0.32
N LYS A 392 6.77 32.35 -1.60
CA LYS A 392 6.62 31.21 -2.52
C LYS A 392 8.01 30.74 -2.97
N LEU A 393 8.17 29.44 -3.18
CA LEU A 393 9.36 28.84 -3.79
C LEU A 393 8.95 28.13 -5.08
N THR A 394 9.62 28.42 -6.20
CA THR A 394 9.48 27.64 -7.43
C THR A 394 10.47 26.49 -7.37
N CYS A 395 9.95 25.27 -7.27
CA CYS A 395 10.71 24.05 -7.09
C CYS A 395 10.86 23.34 -8.44
N GLN A 396 12.09 23.08 -8.85
CA GLN A 396 12.40 22.25 -10.01
C GLN A 396 13.02 20.93 -9.52
N ALA A 397 12.42 19.81 -9.90
CA ALA A 397 12.97 18.52 -9.57
C ALA A 397 14.18 18.16 -10.44
N GLU A 398 15.09 17.40 -9.85
CA GLU A 398 16.03 16.54 -10.57
C GLU A 398 15.26 15.36 -11.15
N VAL A 399 15.50 15.02 -12.42
CA VAL A 399 15.03 13.77 -13.03
C VAL A 399 16.16 12.75 -12.90
N LEU A 400 15.88 11.65 -12.21
CA LEU A 400 16.85 10.60 -11.91
C LEU A 400 16.82 9.53 -13.00
N CYS A 401 15.62 9.07 -13.36
CA CYS A 401 15.42 8.15 -14.47
C CYS A 401 14.01 8.25 -15.06
N GLU A 402 13.86 7.71 -16.26
CA GLU A 402 12.58 7.56 -16.96
C GLU A 402 12.15 6.10 -16.99
N GLY A 403 10.84 5.85 -17.14
CA GLY A 403 10.30 4.51 -17.30
C GLY A 403 10.39 3.65 -16.04
N PHE A 404 10.38 4.21 -14.84
CA PHE A 404 10.44 3.46 -13.57
C PHE A 404 9.14 3.60 -12.78
N GLU A 405 8.55 2.50 -12.31
CA GLU A 405 7.31 2.51 -11.52
C GLU A 405 7.20 1.33 -10.55
N LEU A 406 6.18 1.32 -9.69
CA LEU A 406 5.97 0.41 -8.56
C LEU A 406 7.17 0.42 -7.59
N PRO A 407 7.56 1.61 -7.08
CA PRO A 407 8.79 1.80 -6.31
C PRO A 407 8.69 1.16 -4.93
N ARG A 408 9.78 0.49 -4.54
CA ARG A 408 9.98 -0.12 -3.24
C ARG A 408 11.40 0.11 -2.76
N ILE A 409 11.57 0.16 -1.44
CA ILE A 409 12.83 0.37 -0.74
C ILE A 409 12.94 -0.65 0.39
N ASN A 410 14.10 -0.74 1.03
CA ASN A 410 14.14 -1.30 2.37
C ASN A 410 13.40 -0.36 3.33
N TYR A 411 12.20 -0.75 3.79
CA TYR A 411 11.34 0.15 4.54
C TYR A 411 11.86 0.51 5.94
N ASP A 412 12.89 -0.18 6.46
CA ASP A 412 13.62 0.27 7.65
C ASP A 412 14.33 1.63 7.45
N PHE A 413 14.53 2.03 6.17
CA PHE A 413 15.06 3.32 5.71
C PHE A 413 13.98 4.29 5.23
N ASN A 414 12.68 3.95 5.34
CA ASN A 414 11.60 4.90 5.11
C ASN A 414 11.75 6.11 6.07
N GLY A 415 11.64 7.31 5.52
CA GLY A 415 11.84 8.55 6.26
C GLY A 415 13.31 8.96 6.46
N LYS A 416 14.26 8.20 5.90
CA LYS A 416 15.71 8.33 6.11
C LYS A 416 16.45 8.32 4.77
N LYS A 417 17.69 8.83 4.79
CA LYS A 417 18.57 8.81 3.62
C LYS A 417 18.81 7.37 3.18
N HIS A 418 18.52 7.09 1.91
CA HIS A 418 18.53 5.76 1.29
C HIS A 418 19.43 5.78 0.05
N GLN A 419 19.77 4.60 -0.46
CA GLN A 419 20.63 4.39 -1.63
C GLN A 419 20.00 3.47 -2.68
N PHE A 420 19.04 2.63 -2.31
CA PHE A 420 18.53 1.56 -3.17
C PHE A 420 17.02 1.63 -3.37
N VAL A 421 16.60 1.53 -4.64
CA VAL A 421 15.18 1.44 -5.02
C VAL A 421 14.97 0.25 -5.94
N TYR A 422 13.95 -0.54 -5.65
CA TYR A 422 13.48 -1.66 -6.43
C TYR A 422 12.18 -1.25 -7.13
N GLY A 423 11.98 -1.66 -8.37
CA GLY A 423 10.77 -1.34 -9.11
C GLY A 423 10.71 -2.05 -10.46
N ASN A 424 9.76 -1.66 -11.29
CA ASN A 424 9.57 -2.20 -12.62
C ASN A 424 9.96 -1.16 -13.67
N ILE A 425 10.62 -1.59 -14.74
CA ILE A 425 10.77 -0.76 -15.93
C ILE A 425 9.49 -0.83 -16.76
N VAL A 426 8.89 0.33 -16.99
CA VAL A 426 7.72 0.56 -17.83
C VAL A 426 8.21 1.27 -19.08
N GLU A 427 8.26 0.53 -20.19
CA GLU A 427 8.61 1.07 -21.49
C GLU A 427 7.40 1.78 -22.14
N GLU A 428 7.04 1.41 -23.37
CA GLU A 428 6.00 2.05 -24.16
C GLU A 428 4.61 1.44 -23.98
N SER A 429 4.45 0.50 -23.06
CA SER A 429 3.17 -0.14 -22.76
C SER A 429 2.90 -0.18 -21.25
N VAL A 430 1.62 -0.27 -20.86
CA VAL A 430 1.19 -0.52 -19.47
C VAL A 430 1.65 -1.86 -18.93
N LEU A 431 2.10 -2.74 -19.82
CA LEU A 431 2.61 -4.05 -19.51
C LEU A 431 4.14 -3.90 -19.36
N SER A 432 4.65 -4.17 -18.15
CA SER A 432 6.08 -4.16 -17.87
C SER A 432 6.63 -5.58 -18.01
N THR A 433 7.59 -5.79 -18.89
CA THR A 433 8.30 -7.08 -19.10
C THR A 433 9.54 -7.24 -18.23
N GLN A 434 9.89 -6.25 -17.39
CA GLN A 434 11.20 -6.16 -16.75
C GLN A 434 11.10 -5.66 -15.30
N VAL A 435 11.73 -6.38 -14.38
CA VAL A 435 11.99 -5.90 -13.00
C VAL A 435 13.35 -5.23 -12.99
N THR A 436 13.57 -4.28 -12.09
CA THR A 436 14.83 -3.56 -11.98
C THR A 436 15.17 -3.16 -10.55
N PHE A 437 16.42 -3.37 -10.19
CA PHE A 437 17.10 -2.77 -9.06
C PHE A 437 17.90 -1.56 -9.55
N ALA A 438 17.74 -0.43 -8.86
CA ALA A 438 18.35 0.84 -9.20
C ALA A 438 19.18 1.37 -8.03
N PHE A 439 20.46 1.66 -8.29
CA PHE A 439 21.30 2.40 -7.34
C PHE A 439 21.07 3.90 -7.51
N HIS A 440 20.42 4.51 -6.53
CA HIS A 440 19.92 5.88 -6.61
C HIS A 440 21.01 6.92 -6.93
N LEU A 441 22.24 6.73 -6.44
CA LEU A 441 23.33 7.72 -6.53
C LEU A 441 24.03 7.79 -7.89
N LEU A 442 23.85 6.80 -8.76
CA LEU A 442 24.47 6.74 -10.10
C LEU A 442 23.49 6.40 -11.23
N CYS A 443 22.27 5.98 -10.90
CA CYS A 443 21.33 5.35 -11.83
C CYS A 443 21.92 4.13 -12.57
N ASP A 444 22.82 3.40 -11.89
CA ASP A 444 23.24 2.07 -12.31
C ASP A 444 22.08 1.10 -12.08
N PHE A 445 21.65 0.43 -13.16
CA PHE A 445 20.53 -0.49 -13.16
C PHE A 445 21.01 -1.94 -13.28
N PHE A 446 20.42 -2.81 -12.47
CA PHE A 446 20.42 -4.25 -12.68
C PHE A 446 18.99 -4.65 -13.01
N SER A 447 18.71 -4.89 -14.29
CA SER A 447 17.41 -5.36 -14.76
C SER A 447 17.41 -6.87 -14.96
N LEU A 448 16.23 -7.47 -14.79
CA LEU A 448 15.97 -8.86 -15.15
C LEU A 448 14.67 -8.93 -15.94
N SER A 449 14.74 -9.56 -17.11
CA SER A 449 13.65 -9.76 -18.04
C SER A 449 13.69 -11.18 -18.60
N GLU A 450 12.53 -11.79 -18.81
CA GLU A 450 12.38 -13.11 -19.42
C GLU A 450 11.27 -12.99 -20.47
N GLU A 451 11.45 -13.56 -21.67
CA GLU A 451 10.46 -13.39 -22.75
C GLU A 451 9.10 -13.96 -22.36
N ASN A 452 8.02 -13.25 -22.71
CA ASN A 452 6.64 -13.61 -22.36
C ASN A 452 6.35 -13.67 -20.85
N CYS A 453 7.22 -13.11 -20.01
CA CYS A 453 7.01 -13.01 -18.56
C CYS A 453 6.62 -11.59 -18.14
N TRP A 454 5.67 -11.49 -17.22
CA TRP A 454 5.15 -10.22 -16.69
C TRP A 454 5.30 -10.20 -15.16
N PRO A 455 6.27 -9.45 -14.61
CA PRO A 455 6.43 -9.31 -13.17
C PRO A 455 5.37 -8.43 -12.49
N SER A 456 5.14 -8.72 -11.21
CA SER A 456 4.47 -7.85 -10.23
C SER A 456 5.39 -6.72 -9.75
N GLU A 457 4.87 -5.87 -8.85
CA GLU A 457 5.72 -5.04 -7.97
C GLU A 457 6.74 -5.92 -7.20
N PRO A 458 8.03 -5.51 -7.13
CA PRO A 458 9.07 -6.23 -6.38
C PRO A 458 9.06 -5.88 -4.88
N VAL A 459 8.98 -6.87 -4.00
CA VAL A 459 8.96 -6.69 -2.54
C VAL A 459 10.31 -7.02 -1.93
N PHE A 460 11.00 -6.04 -1.36
CA PHE A 460 12.25 -6.28 -0.62
C PHE A 460 11.96 -6.89 0.77
N VAL A 461 12.82 -7.82 1.19
CA VAL A 461 12.78 -8.49 2.48
C VAL A 461 14.19 -8.45 3.07
N PRO A 462 14.49 -7.55 4.04
CA PRO A 462 15.79 -7.54 4.71
C PRO A 462 16.11 -8.88 5.37
N ARG A 463 17.39 -9.29 5.27
CA ARG A 463 17.97 -10.38 6.06
C ARG A 463 17.88 -10.00 7.55
N PRO A 464 17.48 -10.91 8.45
CA PRO A 464 17.59 -10.69 9.88
C PRO A 464 19.03 -10.37 10.30
N ASN A 465 19.25 -9.16 10.84
CA ASN A 465 20.58 -8.60 11.14
C ASN A 465 21.47 -8.36 9.90
N GLY A 466 20.87 -8.03 8.76
CA GLY A 466 21.61 -7.61 7.57
C GLY A 466 22.50 -6.39 7.82
N GLU A 467 23.66 -6.37 7.16
CA GLU A 467 24.73 -5.37 7.42
C GLU A 467 24.63 -4.13 6.53
N SER A 468 23.85 -4.20 5.44
CA SER A 468 23.68 -3.15 4.44
C SER A 468 22.20 -2.96 4.08
N GLU A 469 21.85 -1.81 3.50
CA GLU A 469 20.47 -1.45 3.13
C GLU A 469 19.84 -2.44 2.13
N ASP A 470 20.67 -3.04 1.28
CA ASP A 470 20.38 -4.05 0.26
C ASP A 470 20.60 -5.51 0.73
N ASP A 471 20.97 -5.75 1.99
CA ASP A 471 21.16 -7.12 2.51
C ASP A 471 19.81 -7.81 2.75
N GLY A 472 19.34 -8.53 1.74
CA GLY A 472 18.04 -9.21 1.78
C GLY A 472 17.76 -9.95 0.48
N VAL A 473 16.48 -10.23 0.24
CA VAL A 473 15.99 -10.73 -1.04
C VAL A 473 14.86 -9.87 -1.57
N VAL A 474 14.65 -9.90 -2.89
CA VAL A 474 13.51 -9.28 -3.56
C VAL A 474 12.58 -10.38 -4.05
N LEU A 475 11.31 -10.30 -3.69
CA LEU A 475 10.26 -11.24 -4.07
C LEU A 475 9.39 -10.66 -5.18
N VAL A 476 9.25 -11.39 -6.28
CA VAL A 476 8.45 -10.98 -7.44
C VAL A 476 7.59 -12.15 -7.91
N SER A 477 6.26 -12.00 -7.96
CA SER A 477 5.42 -12.95 -8.69
C SER A 477 5.45 -12.64 -10.19
N VAL A 478 5.71 -13.65 -11.00
CA VAL A 478 5.91 -13.53 -12.44
C VAL A 478 4.87 -14.39 -13.16
N ILE A 479 4.05 -13.74 -13.99
CA ILE A 479 3.09 -14.42 -14.86
C ILE A 479 3.85 -14.86 -16.11
N ASN A 480 3.98 -16.18 -16.29
CA ASN A 480 4.52 -16.76 -17.51
C ASN A 480 3.36 -16.99 -18.49
N CYS A 481 3.47 -16.42 -19.69
CA CYS A 481 2.42 -16.48 -20.72
C CYS A 481 2.70 -17.46 -21.86
N ILE A 482 3.74 -18.29 -21.73
CA ILE A 482 4.00 -19.42 -22.64
C ILE A 482 2.98 -20.53 -22.32
N PRO A 483 2.12 -20.94 -23.28
CA PRO A 483 1.08 -21.94 -23.02
C PRO A 483 1.66 -23.25 -22.46
N GLY A 484 1.08 -23.73 -21.36
CA GLY A 484 1.50 -24.95 -20.68
C GLY A 484 2.69 -24.80 -19.73
N GLN A 485 3.31 -23.62 -19.62
CA GLN A 485 4.31 -23.33 -18.59
C GLN A 485 3.67 -22.72 -17.34
N SER A 486 4.15 -23.11 -16.16
CA SER A 486 3.70 -22.56 -14.90
C SER A 486 4.24 -21.14 -14.69
N SER A 487 3.39 -20.26 -14.14
CA SER A 487 3.83 -19.01 -13.53
C SER A 487 4.62 -19.30 -12.24
N PHE A 488 5.39 -18.34 -11.73
CA PHE A 488 6.31 -18.58 -10.61
C PHE A 488 6.46 -17.37 -9.69
N ILE A 489 6.94 -17.59 -8.47
CA ILE A 489 7.53 -16.54 -7.65
C ILE A 489 9.05 -16.62 -7.71
N LEU A 490 9.66 -15.48 -8.00
CA LEU A 490 11.09 -15.28 -8.17
C LEU A 490 11.69 -14.65 -6.91
N ILE A 491 12.87 -15.11 -6.52
CA ILE A 491 13.62 -14.66 -5.34
C ILE A 491 15.00 -14.20 -5.83
N LEU A 492 15.25 -12.90 -5.75
CA LEU A 492 16.49 -12.27 -6.21
C LEU A 492 17.34 -11.81 -5.02
N ASP A 493 18.66 -11.84 -5.14
CA ASP A 493 19.58 -11.26 -4.15
C ASP A 493 19.47 -9.72 -4.18
N GLY A 494 19.25 -9.10 -3.02
CA GLY A 494 19.02 -7.66 -2.94
C GLY A 494 20.19 -6.78 -3.42
N ARG A 495 21.43 -7.29 -3.38
CA ARG A 495 22.66 -6.51 -3.64
C ARG A 495 23.05 -6.47 -5.11
N ASN A 496 22.72 -7.53 -5.85
CA ASN A 496 23.20 -7.74 -7.23
C ASN A 496 22.13 -8.28 -8.19
N PHE A 497 20.89 -8.45 -7.71
CA PHE A 497 19.72 -8.84 -8.48
C PHE A 497 19.81 -10.19 -9.20
N LYS A 498 20.79 -11.04 -8.86
CA LYS A 498 20.87 -12.42 -9.37
C LYS A 498 19.78 -13.29 -8.75
N GLU A 499 19.31 -14.25 -9.53
CA GLU A 499 18.36 -15.25 -9.06
C GLU A 499 18.99 -16.16 -7.98
N VAL A 500 18.32 -16.25 -6.84
CA VAL A 500 18.62 -17.15 -5.72
C VAL A 500 17.79 -18.43 -5.84
N ALA A 501 16.52 -18.27 -6.19
CA ALA A 501 15.57 -19.36 -6.45
C ALA A 501 14.33 -18.84 -7.19
N ARG A 502 13.59 -19.77 -7.82
CA ARG A 502 12.21 -19.55 -8.28
C ARG A 502 11.33 -20.73 -7.84
N ALA A 503 10.05 -20.46 -7.58
CA ALA A 503 9.08 -21.48 -7.19
C ALA A 503 7.85 -21.44 -8.12
N TYR A 504 7.70 -22.48 -8.93
CA TYR A 504 6.64 -22.62 -9.93
C TYR A 504 5.32 -23.03 -9.28
N VAL A 505 4.26 -22.27 -9.55
CA VAL A 505 2.91 -22.56 -9.06
C VAL A 505 2.10 -23.24 -10.14
N ASN A 506 1.52 -24.40 -9.82
CA ASN A 506 0.71 -25.18 -10.77
C ASN A 506 -0.73 -24.62 -10.90
N THR A 507 -0.83 -23.28 -11.03
CA THR A 507 -2.05 -22.51 -11.24
C THR A 507 -1.74 -21.23 -12.01
N GLU A 508 -2.75 -20.67 -12.68
CA GLU A 508 -2.65 -19.41 -13.40
C GLU A 508 -2.59 -18.22 -12.42
N LEU A 509 -1.51 -17.44 -12.47
CA LEU A 509 -1.40 -16.18 -11.74
C LEU A 509 -2.05 -15.04 -12.52
N HIS A 510 -2.61 -14.08 -11.79
CA HIS A 510 -3.27 -12.91 -12.34
C HIS A 510 -2.51 -11.65 -11.89
N ARG A 511 -2.57 -10.60 -12.72
CA ARG A 511 -1.79 -9.38 -12.49
C ARG A 511 -2.31 -8.68 -11.24
N ASP A 512 -1.42 -8.42 -10.30
CA ASP A 512 -1.74 -7.72 -9.07
C ASP A 512 -1.32 -6.24 -9.12
N ILE A 513 -1.81 -5.47 -8.14
CA ILE A 513 -1.48 -4.06 -8.01
C ILE A 513 -0.33 -3.93 -6.99
N LYS A 514 -0.56 -4.22 -5.69
CA LYS A 514 0.44 -3.99 -4.62
C LYS A 514 0.32 -4.84 -3.34
N GLN A 515 1.32 -4.71 -2.46
CA GLN A 515 1.32 -5.13 -1.04
C GLN A 515 2.08 -4.13 -0.14
N THR A 516 1.60 -3.78 1.08
CA THR A 516 2.43 -3.02 2.05
C THR A 516 3.32 -3.87 2.96
N GLU A 517 4.44 -3.28 3.40
CA GLU A 517 5.23 -3.72 4.54
C GLU A 517 4.70 -3.10 5.84
N GLY A 518 4.02 -3.91 6.66
CA GLY A 518 3.61 -3.55 8.02
C GLY A 518 4.65 -3.91 9.10
N PRO A 519 4.65 -3.21 10.25
CA PRO A 519 5.67 -3.30 11.29
C PRO A 519 5.62 -4.60 12.13
N ARG A 520 6.80 -5.02 12.62
CA ARG A 520 7.00 -6.16 13.54
C ARG A 520 6.55 -5.83 14.97
N ASN A 521 5.79 -6.71 15.63
CA ASN A 521 5.75 -6.75 17.11
C ASN A 521 5.22 -8.07 17.70
N ALA A 522 6.14 -8.96 18.12
CA ALA A 522 5.96 -9.87 19.27
C ALA A 522 7.31 -10.48 19.70
N ARG A 523 7.63 -10.39 20.99
CA ARG A 523 8.58 -11.27 21.69
C ARG A 523 7.79 -12.20 22.61
N ASN A 524 8.47 -13.25 23.11
CA ASN A 524 8.05 -14.20 24.14
C ASN A 524 7.14 -15.36 23.68
N ILE A 525 7.77 -16.41 23.14
CA ILE A 525 7.50 -17.79 23.57
C ILE A 525 8.81 -18.32 24.17
N SER A 526 8.71 -19.05 25.28
CA SER A 526 9.85 -19.38 26.14
C SER A 526 10.58 -20.67 25.75
N SER A 527 11.76 -20.55 25.15
CA SER A 527 12.93 -21.42 25.41
C SER A 527 14.20 -20.80 24.81
N LEU A 528 15.35 -21.02 25.45
CA LEU A 528 16.69 -20.52 25.10
C LEU A 528 17.06 -20.91 23.63
N THR A 529 17.78 -20.13 22.78
CA THR A 529 18.80 -19.08 23.03
C THR A 529 18.99 -18.14 21.80
N PHE A 530 19.63 -16.97 22.00
CA PHE A 530 20.26 -16.05 21.00
C PHE A 530 19.42 -15.13 20.05
N LYS A 531 19.02 -13.98 20.61
CA LYS A 531 19.32 -12.58 20.18
C LYS A 531 19.20 -12.09 18.70
N PHE A 532 18.23 -11.17 18.52
CA PHE A 532 18.14 -10.01 17.59
C PHE A 532 17.80 -10.21 16.09
N GLY A 533 17.21 -9.16 15.49
CA GLY A 533 16.71 -9.08 14.10
C GLY A 533 15.30 -8.43 14.00
N ILE A 534 14.96 -7.77 12.88
CA ILE A 534 13.70 -7.01 12.64
C ILE A 534 13.00 -7.54 11.36
N PHE A 535 11.65 -7.56 11.28
CA PHE A 535 10.85 -8.34 10.29
C PHE A 535 10.02 -7.42 9.38
N THR A 536 10.08 -7.71 8.08
CA THR A 536 9.13 -7.38 7.00
C THR A 536 7.73 -7.96 7.28
N ALA A 537 6.70 -7.54 6.53
CA ALA A 537 5.38 -8.18 6.56
C ALA A 537 5.32 -9.51 5.77
N LEU A 538 6.21 -10.44 6.15
CA LEU A 538 5.94 -11.86 6.11
C LEU A 538 5.06 -12.17 7.33
N VAL A 539 3.85 -12.68 7.13
CA VAL A 539 3.03 -13.07 8.30
C VAL A 539 3.56 -14.40 8.85
N PRO A 540 3.98 -14.49 10.13
CA PRO A 540 4.69 -15.66 10.64
C PRO A 540 3.73 -16.83 10.86
N THR A 541 4.04 -18.01 10.30
CA THR A 541 3.13 -19.17 10.38
C THR A 541 2.84 -19.58 11.84
N PRO A 542 1.59 -19.88 12.21
CA PRO A 542 1.28 -20.42 13.54
C PRO A 542 2.07 -21.70 13.83
N ALA A 543 2.57 -21.83 15.06
CA ALA A 543 3.14 -23.07 15.55
C ALA A 543 2.00 -24.07 15.84
N GLY A 544 1.69 -24.93 14.86
CA GLY A 544 0.72 -26.00 15.04
C GLY A 544 1.15 -26.99 16.12
N SER A 545 0.32 -27.15 17.14
CA SER A 545 0.53 -28.05 18.26
C SER A 545 0.56 -29.51 17.81
N PHE A 546 1.71 -30.17 17.93
CA PHE A 546 1.80 -31.63 17.86
C PHE A 546 1.79 -32.22 19.27
N LEU A 547 0.77 -33.04 19.53
CA LEU A 547 0.81 -34.05 20.59
C LEU A 547 2.01 -34.97 20.34
N CYS A 548 2.89 -35.11 21.33
CA CYS A 548 3.80 -36.26 21.40
C CYS A 548 3.79 -36.80 22.83
N GLY A 549 3.77 -38.13 22.95
CA GLY A 549 3.45 -38.82 24.18
C GLY A 549 4.59 -38.86 25.21
N ALA A 550 4.23 -39.39 26.37
CA ALA A 550 5.08 -39.58 27.54
C ALA A 550 6.45 -40.22 27.26
N SER A 551 7.46 -39.78 28.02
CA SER A 551 8.30 -40.71 28.80
C SER A 551 8.99 -39.98 29.97
N ILE A 552 9.14 -40.72 31.06
CA ILE A 552 9.64 -40.29 32.38
C ILE A 552 11.15 -40.52 32.46
N PHE A 553 11.92 -39.72 33.23
CA PHE A 553 12.84 -40.17 34.32
C PHE A 553 13.80 -39.06 34.85
N PHE A 554 13.54 -38.66 36.09
CA PHE A 554 14.46 -38.41 37.23
C PHE A 554 15.79 -37.60 37.16
N SER A 555 15.91 -36.77 38.23
CA SER A 555 17.06 -36.65 39.17
C SER A 555 18.05 -35.49 39.03
N CYS A 556 17.88 -34.49 39.91
CA CYS A 556 18.79 -34.08 41.02
C CYS A 556 18.29 -32.71 41.54
N MET A 557 17.86 -32.55 42.81
CA MET A 557 18.69 -32.42 44.03
C MET A 557 19.89 -31.47 43.87
N SER A 558 20.18 -30.51 44.74
CA SER A 558 19.52 -30.01 45.97
C SER A 558 20.35 -28.83 46.51
N GLY A 559 19.78 -27.83 47.18
CA GLY A 559 20.61 -26.89 47.98
C GLY A 559 19.95 -25.60 48.47
N PHE A 560 19.78 -25.50 49.79
CA PHE A 560 19.70 -24.29 50.64
C PHE A 560 18.68 -23.17 50.29
N SER A 561 17.94 -22.53 51.20
CA SER A 561 17.39 -22.72 52.56
C SER A 561 16.86 -21.32 53.01
N PRO A 562 15.87 -21.18 53.92
CA PRO A 562 15.05 -19.96 53.99
C PRO A 562 15.18 -19.08 55.26
N GLY A 563 14.57 -17.89 55.22
CA GLY A 563 14.33 -16.91 56.32
C GLY A 563 13.45 -15.75 55.80
N THR A 564 12.13 -15.57 56.03
CA THR A 564 11.29 -15.41 57.27
C THR A 564 11.72 -14.17 58.11
N ILE A 565 10.90 -13.20 58.58
CA ILE A 565 9.47 -13.08 59.02
C ILE A 565 8.93 -11.59 58.90
N ALA A 566 7.61 -11.40 58.60
CA ALA A 566 6.59 -10.35 58.99
C ALA A 566 6.95 -8.84 59.19
N SER A 567 6.07 -7.81 59.32
CA SER A 567 4.63 -7.44 59.04
C SER A 567 4.49 -5.93 59.43
N THR A 568 3.69 -5.01 58.85
CA THR A 568 2.21 -4.73 58.84
C THR A 568 2.04 -3.36 58.13
N HIS A 569 1.02 -2.98 57.34
CA HIS A 569 -0.41 -2.75 57.68
C HIS A 569 -1.30 -2.58 56.39
N SER A 570 -2.63 -2.65 56.58
CA SER A 570 -3.78 -2.68 55.65
C SER A 570 -4.14 -1.35 54.90
N PRO A 571 -5.24 -1.26 54.07
CA PRO A 571 -6.17 -2.30 53.54
C PRO A 571 -6.58 -2.15 52.03
N ILE A 572 -7.59 -2.95 51.61
CA ILE A 572 -8.52 -2.81 50.45
C ILE A 572 -8.07 -3.42 49.10
N THR A 573 -8.54 -4.65 48.82
CA THR A 573 -9.57 -4.98 47.78
C THR A 573 -9.85 -6.49 47.82
N PHE A 574 -11.11 -6.91 47.65
CA PHE A 574 -11.49 -8.33 47.66
C PHE A 574 -10.93 -9.09 46.46
N LEU A 575 -10.27 -10.21 46.73
CA LEU A 575 -9.93 -11.27 45.78
C LEU A 575 -10.47 -12.59 46.36
N LEU A 576 -11.10 -13.43 45.56
CA LEU A 576 -11.54 -14.76 45.97
C LEU A 576 -10.84 -15.80 45.09
N LEU A 577 -10.13 -16.73 45.73
CA LEU A 577 -9.34 -17.77 45.09
C LEU A 577 -10.23 -18.91 44.56
N LEU A 578 -9.68 -19.70 43.64
CA LEU A 578 -9.52 -21.14 43.90
C LEU A 578 -8.28 -21.68 43.16
N LEU A 579 -7.64 -22.68 43.75
CA LEU A 579 -6.30 -23.16 43.42
C LEU A 579 -6.31 -24.49 42.64
N SER A 580 -5.17 -24.73 41.98
CA SER A 580 -4.55 -26.00 41.57
C SER A 580 -5.00 -27.28 42.32
N VAL A 581 -5.02 -28.40 41.58
CA VAL A 581 -4.43 -29.68 42.03
C VAL A 581 -3.65 -30.33 40.86
N ASP A 582 -2.57 -31.04 41.22
CA ASP A 582 -1.57 -31.78 40.42
C ASP A 582 -2.16 -32.93 39.56
N HIS A 583 -1.47 -33.55 38.59
CA HIS A 583 -0.05 -33.97 38.47
C HIS A 583 0.58 -33.75 37.09
#